data_AF-I5B427-F1
#
_entry.id   AF-I5B427-F1
#
_cell.length_a   1.000
_cell.length_b   1.000
_cell.length_c   1.000
_cell.angle_alpha   90.00
_cell.angle_beta   90.00
_cell.angle_gamma   90.00
#
_symmetry.space_group_name_H-M   'P 1'
#
loop_
_entity.id
_entity.type
_entity.pdbx_description
1 polymer ?
#
loop_
_entity_poly.entity_id
_entity_poly.type
_entity_poly.pdbx_seq_one_letter_code
_entity_poly.pdbx_strand_id
1 'polypeptide(L)'
;MKLPWFYRYRARQVNSIYRNQKGMALIATIAVVAILCVVALEAGRLAKQAASGTIAENDMFAAREMAMSGIHLAMMILAMDGADNEIDSIQEPWADPEQISLAVAAMGLNPENVSLKISDEMGKLQLNALLKQFPGNDFNDAQVVVLERFLTLAAPEDKSDGAGSAVEIVNALKDWLDSMDDDTITGLTGAESNYYESLDVPYTCANGPLRHISELFLVKGGVDAILSPSYISQGMDESIQADIKDMFTVYGLSDVHNSQENRFSFSGTVNINTAPVAVLAALLPEGRDLNAQDLADYRSEKASLGREYIHTLESGWFEDVIALSDNEKKAFENVITYSSSVFRADCTAKKNGYQVTLRAVMKREKQDMTGKWSCRILQMERG
;
A
#
# COMPACT_ATOMS: atom_id res chain seq x y z
N MET A 1 9.17 127.54 6.13
CA MET A 1 8.00 127.19 6.95
C MET A 1 7.76 125.69 6.81
N LYS A 2 7.46 125.00 7.92
CA LYS A 2 7.57 123.54 8.16
C LYS A 2 6.37 122.71 7.63
N LEU A 3 6.69 121.47 7.19
CA LEU A 3 5.96 120.17 7.27
C LEU A 3 4.93 119.76 6.16
N PRO A 4 4.62 118.44 5.98
CA PRO A 4 5.34 117.20 6.34
C PRO A 4 5.43 116.11 5.23
N TRP A 5 6.25 115.11 5.53
CA TRP A 5 6.44 113.83 4.84
C TRP A 5 5.19 112.93 4.79
N PHE A 6 4.96 112.27 3.65
CA PHE A 6 4.11 111.08 3.54
C PHE A 6 4.96 109.83 3.26
N TYR A 7 4.94 108.89 4.21
CA TYR A 7 5.47 107.54 4.08
C TYR A 7 4.57 106.71 3.14
N ARG A 8 5.10 106.21 2.01
CA ARG A 8 4.47 105.13 1.24
C ARG A 8 5.07 103.79 1.67
N TYR A 9 4.29 102.98 2.38
CA TYR A 9 4.57 101.55 2.56
C TYR A 9 4.55 100.86 1.18
N ARG A 10 5.70 100.31 0.74
CA ARG A 10 5.71 99.33 -0.35
C ARG A 10 5.39 97.96 0.25
N ALA A 11 4.23 97.42 -0.10
CA ALA A 11 3.88 96.04 0.18
C ALA A 11 4.96 95.10 -0.37
N ARG A 12 5.49 94.25 0.50
CA ARG A 12 6.44 93.19 0.15
C ARG A 12 5.66 92.14 -0.66
N GLN A 13 5.95 92.02 -1.95
CA GLN A 13 5.42 90.95 -2.78
C GLN A 13 5.78 89.61 -2.13
N VAL A 14 4.75 88.87 -1.70
CA VAL A 14 4.88 87.46 -1.35
C VAL A 14 5.16 86.74 -2.65
N ASN A 15 6.43 86.37 -2.89
CA ASN A 15 6.78 85.53 -4.01
C ASN A 15 6.06 84.19 -3.86
N SER A 16 5.13 83.93 -4.77
CA SER A 16 4.44 82.66 -4.93
C SER A 16 5.48 81.55 -5.17
N ILE A 17 5.63 80.66 -4.19
CA ILE A 17 6.46 79.45 -4.25
C ILE A 17 5.97 78.49 -5.38
N TYR A 18 4.77 78.70 -5.91
CA TYR A 18 4.12 77.83 -6.90
C TYR A 18 4.51 78.03 -8.38
N ARG A 19 5.53 78.83 -8.71
CA ARG A 19 5.92 79.10 -10.12
C ARG A 19 7.24 78.46 -10.59
N ASN A 20 7.86 77.59 -9.81
CA ASN A 20 9.11 76.92 -10.21
C ASN A 20 8.86 75.47 -10.69
N GLN A 21 8.58 75.30 -11.98
CA GLN A 21 8.38 74.01 -12.66
C GLN A 21 9.66 73.14 -12.76
N LYS A 22 10.82 73.64 -12.29
CA LYS A 22 12.12 72.97 -12.45
C LYS A 22 12.30 71.70 -11.60
N GLY A 23 11.39 71.39 -10.67
CA GLY A 23 11.40 70.16 -9.87
C GLY A 23 10.40 69.09 -10.29
N MET A 24 9.36 69.46 -11.05
CA MET A 24 8.28 68.53 -11.43
C MET A 24 8.74 67.44 -12.40
N ALA A 25 9.65 67.76 -13.31
CA ALA A 25 10.25 66.79 -14.21
C ALA A 25 11.00 65.69 -13.43
N LEU A 26 11.74 66.08 -12.38
CA LEU A 26 12.48 65.13 -11.54
C LEU A 26 11.54 64.21 -10.74
N ILE A 27 10.46 64.77 -10.18
CA ILE A 27 9.47 63.99 -9.45
C ILE A 27 8.76 63.01 -10.40
N ALA A 28 8.38 63.46 -11.60
CA ALA A 28 7.78 62.62 -12.61
C ALA A 28 8.73 61.51 -13.07
N THR A 29 10.01 61.81 -13.30
CA THR A 29 10.99 60.78 -13.68
C THR A 29 11.22 59.78 -12.55
N ILE A 30 11.32 60.23 -11.30
CA ILE A 30 11.47 59.33 -10.15
C ILE A 30 10.22 58.44 -9.99
N ALA A 31 9.01 58.98 -10.16
CA ALA A 31 7.78 58.20 -10.09
C ALA A 31 7.72 57.12 -11.19
N VAL A 32 8.08 57.48 -12.43
CA VAL A 32 8.14 56.53 -13.54
C VAL A 32 9.21 55.47 -13.28
N VAL A 33 10.41 55.86 -12.83
CA VAL A 33 11.49 54.91 -12.49
C VAL A 33 11.07 53.99 -11.35
N ALA A 34 10.41 54.51 -10.31
CA ALA A 34 9.92 53.70 -9.20
C ALA A 34 8.89 52.65 -9.65
N ILE A 35 7.93 53.03 -10.51
CA ILE A 35 6.97 52.09 -11.10
C ILE A 35 7.69 51.04 -11.94
N LEU A 36 8.65 51.43 -12.79
CA LEU A 36 9.44 50.49 -13.58
C LEU A 36 10.25 49.53 -12.72
N CYS A 37 10.83 49.99 -11.60
CA CYS A 37 11.53 49.14 -10.65
C CYS A 37 10.60 48.10 -10.01
N VAL A 38 9.39 48.51 -9.59
CA VAL A 38 8.41 47.58 -9.00
C VAL A 38 7.99 46.52 -10.02
N VAL A 39 7.69 46.93 -11.25
CA VAL A 39 7.32 45.99 -12.33
C VAL A 39 8.47 45.03 -12.66
N ALA A 40 9.70 45.51 -12.73
CA ALA A 40 10.88 44.68 -12.98
C ALA A 40 11.12 43.66 -11.86
N LEU A 41 10.97 44.07 -10.60
CA LEU A 41 11.11 43.18 -9.44
C LEU A 41 10.02 42.10 -9.42
N GLU A 42 8.76 42.47 -9.70
CA GLU A 42 7.66 41.50 -9.74
C GLU A 42 7.79 40.52 -10.91
N ALA A 43 8.20 40.99 -12.09
CA ALA A 43 8.53 40.12 -13.22
C ALA A 43 9.66 39.15 -12.89
N GLY A 44 10.72 39.61 -12.22
CA GLY A 44 11.81 38.76 -11.75
C GLY A 44 11.36 37.71 -10.72
N ARG A 45 10.45 38.09 -9.81
CA ARG A 45 9.86 37.17 -8.82
C ARG A 45 9.05 36.07 -9.50
N LEU A 46 8.18 36.43 -10.45
CA LEU A 46 7.37 35.48 -11.22
C LEU A 46 8.25 34.56 -12.07
N ALA A 47 9.28 35.08 -12.74
CA ALA A 47 10.22 34.27 -13.51
C ALA A 47 10.97 33.26 -12.63
N LYS A 48 11.40 33.68 -11.44
CA LYS A 48 12.05 32.77 -10.48
C LYS A 48 11.09 31.69 -9.98
N GLN A 49 9.84 32.05 -9.66
CA GLN A 49 8.83 31.08 -9.23
C GLN A 49 8.52 30.06 -10.33
N ALA A 50 8.35 30.52 -11.57
CA ALA A 50 8.13 29.63 -12.71
C ALA A 50 9.32 28.68 -12.91
N ALA A 51 10.55 29.20 -12.88
CA ALA A 51 11.76 28.38 -13.02
C ALA A 51 11.89 27.32 -11.90
N SER A 52 11.64 27.71 -10.64
CA SER A 52 11.64 26.76 -9.52
C SER A 52 10.55 25.70 -9.64
N GLY A 53 9.36 26.06 -10.13
CA GLY A 53 8.28 25.12 -10.41
C GLY A 53 8.68 24.09 -11.48
N THR A 54 9.27 24.53 -12.59
CA THR A 54 9.75 23.64 -13.66
C THR A 54 10.85 22.70 -13.17
N ILE A 55 11.77 23.15 -12.32
CA ILE A 55 12.80 22.28 -11.74
C ILE A 55 12.15 21.20 -10.86
N ALA A 56 11.20 21.58 -10.01
CA ALA A 56 10.49 20.64 -9.14
C ALA A 56 9.73 19.58 -9.94
N GLU A 57 9.04 19.98 -11.01
CA GLU A 57 8.32 19.07 -11.90
C GLU A 57 9.28 18.10 -12.60
N ASN A 58 10.41 18.59 -13.11
CA ASN A 58 11.42 17.75 -13.75
C ASN A 58 12.05 16.75 -12.77
N ASP A 59 12.38 17.17 -11.56
CA ASP A 59 12.97 16.29 -10.54
C ASP A 59 11.96 15.25 -10.05
N MET A 60 10.68 15.61 -9.89
CA MET A 60 9.62 14.67 -9.54
C MET A 60 9.31 13.69 -10.68
N PHE A 61 9.36 14.15 -11.94
CA PHE A 61 9.26 13.28 -13.11
C PHE A 61 10.43 12.29 -13.15
N ALA A 62 11.66 12.77 -12.98
CA ALA A 62 12.84 11.89 -12.93
C ALA A 62 12.76 10.88 -11.77
N ALA A 63 12.31 11.29 -10.58
CA ALA A 63 12.07 10.39 -9.46
C ALA A 63 11.03 9.31 -9.81
N ARG A 64 9.93 9.70 -10.46
CA ARG A 64 8.90 8.74 -10.89
C ARG A 64 9.44 7.71 -11.90
N GLU A 65 10.20 8.14 -12.90
CA GLU A 65 10.78 7.23 -13.90
C GLU A 65 11.84 6.29 -13.30
N MET A 66 12.60 6.76 -12.30
CA MET A 66 13.50 5.90 -11.52
C MET A 66 12.72 4.85 -10.70
N ALA A 67 11.60 5.24 -10.07
CA ALA A 67 10.74 4.28 -9.37
C ALA A 67 10.11 3.25 -10.33
N MET A 68 9.63 3.70 -11.51
CA MET A 68 9.12 2.80 -12.55
C MET A 68 10.18 1.81 -13.02
N SER A 69 11.43 2.26 -13.15
CA SER A 69 12.56 1.38 -13.50
C SER A 69 12.77 0.28 -12.45
N GLY A 70 12.61 0.61 -11.16
CA GLY A 70 12.64 -0.38 -10.08
C GLY A 70 11.47 -1.38 -10.14
N ILE A 71 10.26 -0.94 -10.51
CA ILE A 71 9.14 -1.87 -10.74
C ILE A 71 9.44 -2.84 -11.89
N HIS A 72 10.00 -2.35 -13.00
CA HIS A 72 10.41 -3.22 -14.10
C HIS A 72 11.55 -4.18 -13.74
N LEU A 73 12.47 -3.75 -12.87
CA LEU A 73 13.49 -4.63 -12.30
C LEU A 73 12.84 -5.77 -11.50
N ALA A 74 11.87 -5.47 -10.65
CA ALA A 74 11.14 -6.49 -9.89
C ALA A 74 10.45 -7.50 -10.84
N MET A 75 9.78 -7.01 -11.88
CA MET A 75 9.14 -7.86 -12.89
C MET A 75 10.14 -8.79 -13.58
N MET A 76 11.36 -8.29 -13.87
CA MET A 76 12.42 -9.09 -14.49
C MET A 76 12.94 -10.15 -13.53
N ILE A 77 13.25 -9.78 -12.28
CA ILE A 77 13.73 -10.71 -11.25
C ILE A 77 12.73 -11.85 -11.05
N LEU A 78 11.45 -11.52 -10.87
CA LEU A 78 10.39 -12.52 -10.70
C LEU A 78 10.20 -13.39 -11.94
N ALA A 79 10.29 -12.82 -13.15
CA ALA A 79 10.18 -13.61 -14.38
C ALA A 79 11.36 -14.58 -14.57
N MET A 80 12.57 -14.19 -14.16
CA MET A 80 13.73 -15.08 -14.15
C MET A 80 13.56 -16.18 -13.11
N ASP A 81 13.14 -15.82 -11.91
CA ASP A 81 12.89 -16.74 -10.81
C ASP A 81 11.89 -17.84 -11.18
N GLY A 82 10.71 -17.49 -11.72
CA GLY A 82 9.72 -18.47 -12.16
C GLY A 82 10.21 -19.38 -13.30
N ALA A 83 11.25 -18.98 -14.05
CA ALA A 83 11.85 -19.84 -15.08
C ALA A 83 12.73 -20.95 -14.51
N ASP A 84 13.32 -20.71 -13.33
CA ASP A 84 14.30 -21.59 -12.71
C ASP A 84 13.70 -22.39 -11.53
N ASN A 85 12.69 -21.84 -10.85
CA ASN A 85 12.10 -22.40 -9.63
C ASN A 85 10.57 -22.56 -9.72
N GLU A 86 10.04 -23.59 -9.05
CA GLU A 86 8.59 -23.82 -8.90
C GLU A 86 8.09 -23.53 -7.47
N ILE A 87 8.99 -23.23 -6.54
CA ILE A 87 8.73 -22.92 -5.13
C ILE A 87 9.15 -21.48 -4.89
N ASP A 88 8.33 -20.72 -4.16
CA ASP A 88 8.65 -19.34 -3.81
C ASP A 88 8.85 -19.22 -2.30
N SER A 89 9.95 -18.61 -1.86
CA SER A 89 10.28 -18.52 -0.43
C SER A 89 11.05 -17.25 -0.04
N ILE A 90 11.08 -16.98 1.27
CA ILE A 90 11.92 -15.89 1.83
C ILE A 90 13.43 -16.13 1.65
N GLN A 91 13.84 -17.31 1.18
CA GLN A 91 15.24 -17.68 0.98
C GLN A 91 15.78 -17.26 -0.40
N GLU A 92 14.92 -16.72 -1.25
CA GLU A 92 15.24 -16.41 -2.64
C GLU A 92 15.79 -14.98 -2.85
N PRO A 93 16.54 -14.74 -3.94
CA PRO A 93 17.16 -13.43 -4.19
C PRO A 93 16.17 -12.27 -4.28
N TRP A 94 14.92 -12.51 -4.70
CA TRP A 94 13.90 -11.47 -4.77
C TRP A 94 13.46 -10.98 -3.38
N ALA A 95 13.60 -11.83 -2.36
CA ALA A 95 13.23 -11.54 -0.97
C ALA A 95 14.39 -10.93 -0.15
N ASP A 96 15.63 -11.04 -0.63
CA ASP A 96 16.83 -10.54 0.06
C ASP A 96 17.13 -9.06 -0.28
N PRO A 97 17.05 -8.14 0.70
CA PRO A 97 17.33 -6.71 0.49
C PRO A 97 18.74 -6.40 -0.05
N GLU A 98 19.75 -7.22 0.29
CA GLU A 98 21.12 -7.04 -0.19
C GLU A 98 21.20 -7.40 -1.69
N GLN A 99 20.60 -8.52 -2.09
CA GLN A 99 20.55 -8.93 -3.50
C GLN A 99 19.76 -7.94 -4.35
N ILE A 100 18.64 -7.43 -3.85
CA ILE A 100 17.87 -6.37 -4.51
C ILE A 100 18.71 -5.10 -4.68
N SER A 101 19.45 -4.69 -3.65
CA SER A 101 20.33 -3.51 -3.72
C SER A 101 21.44 -3.68 -4.76
N LEU A 102 22.01 -4.89 -4.88
CA LEU A 102 22.98 -5.22 -5.92
C LEU A 102 22.35 -5.18 -7.33
N ALA A 103 21.12 -5.68 -7.49
CA ALA A 103 20.41 -5.63 -8.75
C ALA A 103 20.09 -4.19 -9.19
N VAL A 104 19.70 -3.32 -8.25
CA VAL A 104 19.52 -1.88 -8.49
C VAL A 104 20.85 -1.23 -8.94
N ALA A 105 21.96 -1.54 -8.27
CA ALA A 105 23.27 -1.05 -8.64
C ALA A 105 23.71 -1.51 -10.05
N ALA A 106 23.39 -2.75 -10.43
CA ALA A 106 23.69 -3.30 -11.74
C ALA A 106 22.96 -2.57 -12.89
N MET A 107 21.84 -1.91 -12.62
CA MET A 107 21.16 -1.02 -13.57
C MET A 107 21.82 0.36 -13.71
N GLY A 108 22.90 0.64 -12.96
CA GLY A 108 23.55 1.95 -12.93
C GLY A 108 22.80 2.99 -12.07
N LEU A 109 21.87 2.53 -11.23
CA LEU A 109 21.17 3.38 -10.25
C LEU A 109 21.91 3.33 -8.91
N ASN A 110 21.94 4.45 -8.18
CA ASN A 110 22.50 4.46 -6.82
C ASN A 110 21.45 3.84 -5.86
N PRO A 111 21.77 2.76 -5.11
CA PRO A 111 20.85 2.16 -4.12
C PRO A 111 20.40 3.12 -3.01
N GLU A 112 21.16 4.19 -2.73
CA GLU A 112 20.72 5.24 -1.79
C GLU A 112 19.56 6.08 -2.34
N ASN A 113 19.46 6.17 -3.66
CA ASN A 113 18.44 6.95 -4.37
C ASN A 113 17.27 6.10 -4.84
N VAL A 114 17.42 4.78 -4.96
CA VAL A 114 16.35 3.86 -5.39
C VAL A 114 16.33 2.66 -4.46
N SER A 115 15.27 2.56 -3.67
CA SER A 115 15.00 1.44 -2.78
C SER A 115 13.84 0.63 -3.36
N LEU A 116 14.05 -0.67 -3.57
CA LEU A 116 13.06 -1.61 -4.06
C LEU A 116 12.85 -2.69 -2.99
N LYS A 117 11.60 -3.04 -2.71
CA LYS A 117 11.20 -4.19 -1.90
C LYS A 117 10.21 -5.02 -2.69
N ILE A 118 10.43 -6.32 -2.78
CA ILE A 118 9.47 -7.28 -3.34
C ILE A 118 8.90 -8.09 -2.19
N SER A 119 7.60 -8.34 -2.22
CA SER A 119 6.86 -9.10 -1.20
C SER A 119 5.86 -10.02 -1.88
N ASP A 120 5.65 -11.19 -1.30
CA ASP A 120 4.69 -12.17 -1.78
C ASP A 120 3.27 -11.82 -1.27
N GLU A 121 2.30 -11.72 -2.18
CA GLU A 121 0.90 -11.51 -1.83
C GLU A 121 0.19 -12.83 -1.48
N MET A 122 0.69 -13.97 -1.97
CA MET A 122 0.11 -15.28 -1.68
C MET A 122 0.50 -15.81 -0.31
N GLY A 123 1.48 -15.22 0.38
CA GLY A 123 1.74 -15.45 1.81
C GLY A 123 0.69 -14.87 2.77
N LYS A 124 -0.35 -14.19 2.25
CA LYS A 124 -1.36 -13.46 3.02
C LYS A 124 -2.73 -14.14 2.95
N LEU A 125 -3.61 -13.80 3.87
CA LEU A 125 -5.01 -14.25 3.83
C LEU A 125 -5.76 -13.58 2.67
N GLN A 126 -6.26 -14.38 1.74
CA GLN A 126 -6.98 -13.91 0.55
C GLN A 126 -8.46 -13.68 0.89
N LEU A 127 -8.86 -12.43 1.13
CA LEU A 127 -10.21 -12.10 1.60
C LEU A 127 -11.29 -12.50 0.59
N ASN A 128 -11.02 -12.34 -0.70
CA ASN A 128 -11.95 -12.71 -1.76
C ASN A 128 -12.16 -14.23 -1.90
N ALA A 129 -11.32 -15.05 -1.25
CA ALA A 129 -11.48 -16.50 -1.22
C ALA A 129 -12.49 -16.99 -0.18
N LEU A 130 -13.10 -16.07 0.59
CA LEU A 130 -14.17 -16.40 1.54
C LEU A 130 -15.39 -17.03 0.85
N LEU A 131 -15.60 -16.72 -0.43
CA LEU A 131 -16.59 -17.38 -1.28
C LEU A 131 -15.94 -18.48 -2.12
N LYS A 132 -16.67 -19.57 -2.36
CA LYS A 132 -16.22 -20.65 -3.26
C LYS A 132 -16.01 -20.16 -4.70
N GLN A 133 -16.86 -19.25 -5.15
CA GLN A 133 -16.84 -18.67 -6.48
C GLN A 133 -17.69 -17.40 -6.53
N PHE A 134 -17.38 -16.51 -7.47
CA PHE A 134 -18.16 -15.33 -7.79
C PHE A 134 -18.58 -15.32 -9.27
N PRO A 135 -19.78 -14.85 -9.62
CA PRO A 135 -20.85 -14.48 -8.69
C PRO A 135 -21.54 -15.73 -8.08
N GLY A 136 -21.98 -15.59 -6.83
CA GLY A 136 -22.45 -16.66 -5.93
C GLY A 136 -22.36 -16.23 -4.46
N ASN A 137 -22.86 -17.09 -3.56
CA ASN A 137 -23.01 -16.81 -2.12
C ASN A 137 -22.65 -18.00 -1.21
N ASP A 138 -22.03 -19.05 -1.75
CA ASP A 138 -21.59 -20.19 -0.93
C ASP A 138 -20.25 -19.88 -0.24
N PHE A 139 -20.22 -20.07 1.08
CA PHE A 139 -18.98 -20.00 1.86
C PHE A 139 -17.95 -21.02 1.39
N ASN A 140 -16.68 -20.60 1.42
CA ASN A 140 -15.54 -21.49 1.45
C ASN A 140 -15.22 -21.85 2.91
N ASP A 141 -15.70 -23.02 3.35
CA ASP A 141 -15.67 -23.44 4.76
C ASP A 141 -14.24 -23.44 5.35
N ALA A 142 -13.24 -23.80 4.56
CA ALA A 142 -11.85 -23.79 5.03
C ALA A 142 -11.34 -22.36 5.29
N GLN A 143 -11.72 -21.40 4.44
CA GLN A 143 -11.32 -20.00 4.57
C GLN A 143 -12.07 -19.29 5.70
N VAL A 144 -13.32 -19.67 5.95
CA VAL A 144 -14.09 -19.22 7.13
C VAL A 144 -13.34 -19.58 8.41
N VAL A 145 -12.94 -20.85 8.56
CA VAL A 145 -12.21 -21.31 9.76
C VAL A 145 -10.91 -20.55 9.97
N VAL A 146 -10.11 -20.38 8.90
CA VAL A 146 -8.84 -19.65 8.98
C VAL A 146 -9.06 -18.19 9.35
N LEU A 147 -10.01 -17.50 8.72
CA LEU A 147 -10.28 -16.08 8.98
C LEU A 147 -10.87 -15.84 10.36
N GLU A 148 -11.84 -16.65 10.80
CA GLU A 148 -12.38 -16.55 12.16
C GLU A 148 -11.28 -16.78 13.21
N ARG A 149 -10.40 -17.75 12.98
CA ARG A 149 -9.27 -18.02 13.87
C ARG A 149 -8.30 -16.85 13.90
N PHE A 150 -7.94 -16.28 12.75
CA PHE A 150 -7.11 -15.08 12.68
C PHE A 150 -7.71 -13.91 13.49
N LEU A 151 -9.00 -13.62 13.28
CA LEU A 151 -9.71 -12.54 13.97
C LEU A 151 -9.87 -12.79 15.47
N THR A 152 -9.95 -14.06 15.88
CA THR A 152 -10.02 -14.47 17.29
C THR A 152 -8.67 -14.29 17.97
N LEU A 153 -7.57 -14.72 17.34
CA LEU A 153 -6.22 -14.53 17.87
C LEU A 153 -5.84 -13.04 17.93
N ALA A 154 -6.31 -12.24 16.97
CA ALA A 154 -6.08 -10.80 16.92
C ALA A 154 -6.99 -9.97 17.85
N ALA A 155 -7.97 -10.59 18.50
CA ALA A 155 -8.89 -9.91 19.39
C ALA A 155 -8.17 -9.40 20.65
N PRO A 156 -8.41 -8.15 21.10
CA PRO A 156 -7.93 -7.71 22.41
C PRO A 156 -8.55 -8.52 23.53
N GLU A 157 -7.78 -8.81 24.59
CA GLU A 157 -8.33 -9.39 25.81
C GLU A 157 -9.40 -8.46 26.42
N ASP A 158 -9.21 -7.14 26.31
CA ASP A 158 -10.11 -6.09 26.78
C ASP A 158 -11.04 -5.56 25.65
N LYS A 159 -11.60 -6.44 24.81
CA LYS A 159 -12.60 -6.01 23.81
C LYS A 159 -13.76 -5.28 24.49
N SER A 160 -14.06 -4.07 24.03
CA SER A 160 -15.30 -3.38 24.40
C SER A 160 -16.51 -4.18 23.91
N ASP A 161 -17.62 -4.15 24.64
CA ASP A 161 -18.89 -4.82 24.28
C ASP A 161 -19.43 -4.45 22.87
N GLY A 162 -18.95 -3.34 22.28
CA GLY A 162 -19.32 -2.90 20.94
C GLY A 162 -18.42 -3.39 19.80
N ALA A 163 -17.33 -4.11 20.08
CA ALA A 163 -16.45 -4.66 19.05
C ALA A 163 -17.07 -5.94 18.46
N GLY A 164 -17.12 -6.02 17.12
CA GLY A 164 -17.68 -7.19 16.44
C GLY A 164 -16.99 -8.50 16.83
N SER A 165 -17.78 -9.56 17.01
CA SER A 165 -17.22 -10.92 17.14
C SER A 165 -16.56 -11.36 15.83
N ALA A 166 -15.62 -12.31 15.88
CA ALA A 166 -14.99 -12.85 14.66
C ALA A 166 -16.06 -13.35 13.66
N VAL A 167 -17.07 -14.06 14.16
CA VAL A 167 -18.22 -14.56 13.38
C VAL A 167 -19.02 -13.42 12.75
N GLU A 168 -19.24 -12.33 13.47
CA GLU A 168 -19.95 -11.15 12.95
C GLU A 168 -19.20 -10.48 11.80
N ILE A 169 -17.88 -10.31 11.96
CA ILE A 169 -17.04 -9.72 10.91
C ILE A 169 -17.01 -10.63 9.67
N VAL A 170 -16.91 -11.95 9.85
CA VAL A 170 -16.91 -12.91 8.73
C VAL A 170 -18.26 -12.94 8.02
N ASN A 171 -19.38 -12.91 8.74
CA ASN A 171 -20.71 -12.83 8.13
C ASN A 171 -20.91 -11.52 7.37
N ALA A 172 -20.52 -10.38 7.95
CA ALA A 172 -20.59 -9.09 7.25
C ALA A 172 -19.66 -9.03 6.02
N LEU A 173 -18.48 -9.65 6.09
CA LEU A 173 -17.60 -9.74 4.94
C LEU A 173 -18.18 -10.65 3.85
N LYS A 174 -18.89 -11.73 4.21
CA LYS A 174 -19.60 -12.56 3.22
C LYS A 174 -20.64 -11.73 2.47
N ASP A 175 -21.53 -11.07 3.20
CA ASP A 175 -22.59 -10.22 2.65
C ASP A 175 -22.00 -9.09 1.78
N TRP A 176 -20.82 -8.57 2.15
CA TRP A 176 -20.12 -7.59 1.31
C TRP A 176 -19.66 -8.16 -0.04
N LEU A 177 -19.26 -9.43 -0.06
CA LEU A 177 -18.63 -10.09 -1.21
C LEU A 177 -19.62 -10.78 -2.14
N ASP A 178 -20.73 -11.27 -1.59
CA ASP A 178 -21.61 -12.19 -2.30
C ASP A 178 -22.56 -11.49 -3.27
N SER A 179 -23.31 -12.32 -3.98
CA SER A 179 -24.27 -11.88 -4.97
C SER A 179 -25.28 -12.99 -5.24
N MET A 180 -26.38 -12.62 -5.91
CA MET A 180 -27.47 -13.53 -6.28
C MET A 180 -28.22 -14.14 -5.08
N ASP A 181 -28.30 -13.42 -3.98
CA ASP A 181 -28.89 -13.84 -2.72
C ASP A 181 -30.12 -13.00 -2.29
N ASP A 182 -30.46 -11.95 -3.07
CA ASP A 182 -31.58 -11.02 -2.83
C ASP A 182 -31.37 -10.14 -1.57
N ASP A 183 -30.13 -9.68 -1.32
CA ASP A 183 -29.71 -8.90 -0.15
C ASP A 183 -30.10 -9.60 1.18
N THR A 184 -29.83 -10.91 1.27
CA THR A 184 -30.17 -11.74 2.42
C THR A 184 -29.02 -11.78 3.40
N ILE A 185 -29.23 -11.19 4.59
CA ILE A 185 -28.21 -11.19 5.65
C ILE A 185 -27.73 -12.60 6.01
N THR A 186 -26.42 -12.77 6.16
CA THR A 186 -25.85 -14.03 6.64
C THR A 186 -26.05 -14.20 8.14
N GLY A 187 -26.68 -15.31 8.53
CA GLY A 187 -26.90 -15.67 9.92
C GLY A 187 -27.76 -14.64 10.66
N LEU A 188 -27.30 -14.23 11.84
CA LEU A 188 -27.97 -13.19 12.65
C LEU A 188 -27.15 -11.90 12.76
N THR A 189 -25.93 -11.89 12.24
CA THR A 189 -24.92 -10.85 12.49
C THR A 189 -24.38 -10.20 11.21
N GLY A 190 -24.75 -10.74 10.04
CA GLY A 190 -24.45 -10.19 8.73
C GLY A 190 -24.97 -8.76 8.51
N ALA A 191 -24.58 -8.17 7.39
CA ALA A 191 -24.85 -6.78 7.06
C ALA A 191 -24.97 -6.60 5.54
N GLU A 192 -26.15 -6.21 5.11
CA GLU A 192 -26.49 -5.95 3.71
C GLU A 192 -26.76 -4.46 3.45
N SER A 193 -27.16 -4.11 2.23
CA SER A 193 -27.52 -2.75 1.82
C SER A 193 -28.37 -2.00 2.87
N ASN A 194 -29.39 -2.65 3.44
CA ASN A 194 -30.24 -2.06 4.48
C ASN A 194 -29.46 -1.56 5.72
N TYR A 195 -28.42 -2.28 6.13
CA TYR A 195 -27.56 -1.88 7.25
C TYR A 195 -26.72 -0.66 6.85
N TYR A 196 -26.01 -0.73 5.72
CA TYR A 196 -25.08 0.32 5.30
C TYR A 196 -25.76 1.63 4.93
N GLU A 197 -26.98 1.57 4.38
CA GLU A 197 -27.80 2.74 4.08
C GLU A 197 -28.44 3.39 5.33
N SER A 198 -28.43 2.68 6.46
CA SER A 198 -28.94 3.21 7.74
C SER A 198 -27.90 3.97 8.56
N LEU A 199 -26.62 3.93 8.15
CA LEU A 199 -25.52 4.61 8.83
C LEU A 199 -25.63 6.14 8.71
N ASP A 200 -24.97 6.86 9.63
CA ASP A 200 -24.92 8.33 9.65
C ASP A 200 -24.43 8.92 8.30
N VAL A 201 -23.46 8.24 7.69
CA VAL A 201 -23.01 8.49 6.32
C VAL A 201 -23.37 7.25 5.49
N PRO A 202 -24.51 7.25 4.79
CA PRO A 202 -25.00 6.05 4.11
C PRO A 202 -24.19 5.74 2.86
N TYR A 203 -24.00 4.45 2.60
CA TYR A 203 -23.43 3.90 1.37
C TYR A 203 -24.05 2.55 1.05
N THR A 204 -23.87 2.07 -0.18
CA THR A 204 -24.39 0.78 -0.63
C THR A 204 -23.40 -0.34 -0.35
N CYS A 205 -23.91 -1.53 -0.08
CA CYS A 205 -23.10 -2.75 -0.10
C CYS A 205 -22.47 -2.95 -1.49
N ALA A 206 -21.29 -3.56 -1.56
CA ALA A 206 -20.58 -3.74 -2.82
C ALA A 206 -21.14 -4.90 -3.66
N ASN A 207 -21.63 -5.95 -2.99
CA ASN A 207 -22.11 -7.21 -3.56
C ASN A 207 -21.13 -7.77 -4.61
N GLY A 208 -19.85 -7.80 -4.24
CA GLY A 208 -18.78 -8.21 -5.13
C GLY A 208 -17.38 -8.23 -4.52
N PRO A 209 -16.39 -8.81 -5.23
CA PRO A 209 -15.04 -8.96 -4.72
C PRO A 209 -14.41 -7.61 -4.37
N LEU A 210 -13.68 -7.58 -3.26
CA LEU A 210 -12.86 -6.44 -2.87
C LEU A 210 -11.84 -6.15 -3.97
N ARG A 211 -11.73 -4.88 -4.36
CA ARG A 211 -10.75 -4.37 -5.33
C ARG A 211 -9.55 -3.74 -4.64
N HIS A 212 -9.73 -3.29 -3.40
CA HIS A 212 -8.67 -2.72 -2.59
C HIS A 212 -8.84 -3.10 -1.11
N ILE A 213 -7.72 -3.30 -0.40
CA ILE A 213 -7.78 -3.73 1.00
C ILE A 213 -8.48 -2.72 1.92
N SER A 214 -8.47 -1.43 1.54
CA SER A 214 -9.15 -0.38 2.30
C SER A 214 -10.67 -0.50 2.31
N GLU A 215 -11.27 -1.31 1.42
CA GLU A 215 -12.71 -1.57 1.44
C GLU A 215 -13.12 -2.32 2.72
N LEU A 216 -12.18 -3.00 3.39
CA LEU A 216 -12.43 -3.62 4.69
C LEU A 216 -12.81 -2.59 5.78
N PHE A 217 -12.44 -1.31 5.65
CA PHE A 217 -12.91 -0.24 6.56
C PHE A 217 -14.40 0.07 6.40
N LEU A 218 -15.02 -0.33 5.29
CA LEU A 218 -16.45 -0.14 5.02
C LEU A 218 -17.26 -1.36 5.47
N VAL A 219 -16.64 -2.50 5.72
CA VAL A 219 -17.34 -3.69 6.20
C VAL A 219 -17.71 -3.51 7.67
N LYS A 220 -18.91 -3.93 8.06
CA LYS A 220 -19.35 -3.88 9.46
C LYS A 220 -18.37 -4.66 10.35
N GLY A 221 -17.86 -4.02 11.40
CA GLY A 221 -16.83 -4.59 12.28
C GLY A 221 -15.43 -4.69 11.65
N GLY A 222 -15.26 -4.31 10.38
CA GLY A 222 -13.96 -4.35 9.70
C GLY A 222 -12.95 -3.37 10.28
N VAL A 223 -13.41 -2.21 10.77
CA VAL A 223 -12.55 -1.29 11.55
C VAL A 223 -12.03 -1.95 12.83
N ASP A 224 -12.82 -2.76 13.52
CA ASP A 224 -12.38 -3.47 14.73
C ASP A 224 -11.37 -4.58 14.38
N ALA A 225 -11.57 -5.26 13.24
CA ALA A 225 -10.64 -6.23 12.68
C ALA A 225 -9.30 -5.59 12.28
N ILE A 226 -9.31 -4.33 11.88
CA ILE A 226 -8.16 -3.57 11.37
C ILE A 226 -7.42 -2.86 12.52
N LEU A 227 -8.14 -2.13 13.38
CA LEU A 227 -7.59 -1.21 14.37
C LEU A 227 -7.43 -1.83 15.76
N SER A 228 -7.70 -3.14 15.91
CA SER A 228 -7.45 -3.86 17.16
C SER A 228 -5.99 -3.62 17.64
N PRO A 229 -5.78 -2.97 18.80
CA PRO A 229 -4.45 -2.72 19.36
C PRO A 229 -3.65 -3.98 19.68
N SER A 230 -4.24 -5.17 19.59
CA SER A 230 -3.60 -6.46 19.89
C SER A 230 -2.69 -6.96 18.78
N TYR A 231 -2.72 -6.37 17.59
CA TYR A 231 -1.64 -6.54 16.61
C TYR A 231 -0.30 -5.95 17.10
N ILE A 232 -0.29 -5.19 18.21
CA ILE A 232 0.88 -4.50 18.75
C ILE A 232 1.42 -5.12 20.05
N SER A 233 0.69 -5.97 20.78
CA SER A 233 1.20 -6.46 22.08
C SER A 233 0.56 -7.76 22.57
N GLN A 234 1.07 -8.91 22.11
CA GLN A 234 0.94 -10.20 22.81
C GLN A 234 2.33 -10.86 23.00
N GLY A 235 3.35 -10.08 23.35
CA GLY A 235 4.66 -10.61 23.75
C GLY A 235 5.61 -10.97 22.61
N MET A 236 5.30 -10.59 21.37
CA MET A 236 6.28 -10.56 20.28
C MET A 236 7.09 -9.26 20.36
N ASP A 237 8.38 -9.35 20.07
CA ASP A 237 9.33 -8.23 20.03
C ASP A 237 8.72 -7.01 19.29
N GLU A 238 8.97 -5.80 19.79
CA GLU A 238 8.48 -4.52 19.23
C GLU A 238 8.89 -4.32 17.75
N SER A 239 9.78 -5.17 17.23
CA SER A 239 10.24 -5.21 15.85
C SER A 239 9.23 -5.77 14.84
N ILE A 240 8.12 -6.37 15.26
CA ILE A 240 7.08 -6.92 14.36
C ILE A 240 5.78 -6.11 14.49
N GLN A 241 5.82 -4.84 14.08
CA GLN A 241 4.60 -4.12 13.72
C GLN A 241 4.07 -4.70 12.40
N ALA A 242 3.16 -5.66 12.48
CA ALA A 242 2.46 -6.17 11.30
C ALA A 242 1.48 -5.11 10.78
N ASP A 243 1.80 -4.47 9.65
CA ASP A 243 0.81 -3.69 8.90
C ASP A 243 -0.25 -4.67 8.38
N ILE A 244 -1.53 -4.29 8.46
CA ILE A 244 -2.68 -5.04 7.90
C ILE A 244 -2.43 -5.41 6.45
N LYS A 245 -1.73 -4.53 5.72
CA LYS A 245 -1.30 -4.74 4.33
C LYS A 245 -0.35 -5.91 4.14
N ASP A 246 0.23 -6.43 5.20
CA ASP A 246 1.09 -7.60 5.19
C ASP A 246 0.34 -8.87 5.61
N MET A 247 -0.86 -8.77 6.20
CA MET A 247 -1.66 -9.92 6.66
C MET A 247 -2.73 -10.35 5.67
N PHE A 248 -3.30 -9.38 4.94
CA PHE A 248 -4.42 -9.62 4.04
C PHE A 248 -4.09 -9.21 2.60
N THR A 249 -4.75 -9.88 1.66
CA THR A 249 -4.72 -9.53 0.25
C THR A 249 -6.10 -9.68 -0.38
N VAL A 250 -6.35 -8.90 -1.43
CA VAL A 250 -7.55 -9.02 -2.29
C VAL A 250 -7.24 -9.76 -3.59
N TYR A 251 -6.00 -10.20 -3.75
CA TYR A 251 -5.49 -10.89 -4.93
C TYR A 251 -5.50 -12.42 -4.74
N GLY A 252 -5.09 -13.17 -5.77
CA GLY A 252 -5.08 -14.65 -5.76
C GLY A 252 -6.14 -15.29 -6.67
N LEU A 253 -6.58 -14.56 -7.71
CA LEU A 253 -7.51 -15.09 -8.71
C LEU A 253 -6.98 -16.40 -9.31
N SER A 254 -7.78 -17.46 -9.20
CA SER A 254 -7.46 -18.79 -9.70
C SER A 254 -7.48 -18.82 -11.22
N ASP A 255 -6.50 -19.49 -11.82
CA ASP A 255 -6.47 -19.77 -13.27
C ASP A 255 -7.53 -20.79 -13.70
N VAL A 256 -8.16 -21.47 -12.73
CA VAL A 256 -9.27 -22.39 -13.00
C VAL A 256 -10.53 -21.58 -13.24
N HIS A 257 -10.85 -21.35 -14.52
CA HIS A 257 -12.09 -20.69 -14.93
C HIS A 257 -13.10 -21.73 -15.42
N ASN A 258 -14.28 -21.77 -14.79
CA ASN A 258 -15.42 -22.45 -15.39
C ASN A 258 -16.03 -21.54 -16.44
N SER A 259 -15.49 -21.61 -17.66
CA SER A 259 -15.91 -20.80 -18.81
C SER A 259 -17.37 -21.01 -19.20
N GLN A 260 -18.00 -22.11 -18.78
CA GLN A 260 -19.42 -22.38 -19.06
C GLN A 260 -20.37 -21.55 -18.20
N GLU A 261 -19.95 -21.15 -17.00
CA GLU A 261 -20.81 -20.43 -16.04
C GLU A 261 -20.40 -18.96 -15.83
N ASN A 262 -19.33 -18.49 -16.50
CA ASN A 262 -18.77 -17.14 -16.30
C ASN A 262 -18.49 -16.84 -14.82
N ARG A 263 -18.06 -17.88 -14.08
CA ARG A 263 -17.70 -17.81 -12.66
C ARG A 263 -16.19 -17.91 -12.50
N PHE A 264 -15.67 -17.21 -11.51
CA PHE A 264 -14.26 -17.25 -11.12
C PHE A 264 -14.13 -17.43 -9.61
N SER A 265 -12.97 -17.87 -9.17
CA SER A 265 -12.68 -18.08 -7.75
C SER A 265 -11.28 -17.61 -7.41
N PHE A 266 -11.00 -17.52 -6.12
CA PHE A 266 -9.68 -17.25 -5.57
C PHE A 266 -9.16 -18.53 -4.91
N SER A 267 -7.85 -18.77 -4.94
CA SER A 267 -7.33 -20.05 -4.43
C SER A 267 -7.59 -20.23 -2.93
N GLY A 268 -7.48 -19.13 -2.16
CA GLY A 268 -7.54 -19.15 -0.70
C GLY A 268 -6.33 -19.83 -0.04
N THR A 269 -5.47 -20.46 -0.82
CA THR A 269 -4.24 -21.08 -0.32
C THR A 269 -3.20 -20.02 0.02
N VAL A 270 -2.48 -20.25 1.11
CA VAL A 270 -1.44 -19.36 1.60
C VAL A 270 -0.05 -19.97 1.39
N ASN A 271 0.87 -19.21 0.80
CA ASN A 271 2.25 -19.66 0.65
C ASN A 271 2.93 -19.74 2.03
N ILE A 272 3.09 -20.97 2.54
CA ILE A 272 3.67 -21.20 3.87
C ILE A 272 5.14 -20.76 3.93
N ASN A 273 5.83 -20.69 2.80
CA ASN A 273 7.25 -20.33 2.74
C ASN A 273 7.49 -18.82 2.92
N THR A 274 6.44 -18.00 2.82
CA THR A 274 6.50 -16.54 2.93
C THR A 274 5.51 -15.96 3.94
N ALA A 275 4.56 -16.77 4.42
CA ALA A 275 3.53 -16.33 5.34
C ALA A 275 4.09 -15.66 6.61
N PRO A 276 3.55 -14.49 7.00
CA PRO A 276 3.85 -13.87 8.29
C PRO A 276 3.45 -14.77 9.47
N VAL A 277 4.07 -14.56 10.63
CA VAL A 277 3.82 -15.40 11.81
C VAL A 277 2.35 -15.40 12.23
N ALA A 278 1.68 -14.24 12.22
CA ALA A 278 0.27 -14.17 12.57
C ALA A 278 -0.64 -14.93 11.58
N VAL A 279 -0.27 -14.97 10.28
CA VAL A 279 -0.99 -15.75 9.27
C VAL A 279 -0.76 -17.24 9.49
N LEU A 280 0.50 -17.66 9.73
CA LEU A 280 0.81 -19.04 10.11
C LEU A 280 0.04 -19.46 11.37
N ALA A 281 0.01 -18.59 12.37
CA ALA A 281 -0.70 -18.83 13.62
C ALA A 281 -2.17 -19.10 13.39
N ALA A 282 -2.82 -18.52 12.37
CA ALA A 282 -4.21 -18.77 12.00
C ALA A 282 -4.43 -20.03 11.13
N LEU A 283 -3.45 -20.40 10.31
CA LEU A 283 -3.52 -21.60 9.45
C LEU A 283 -3.42 -22.90 10.26
N LEU A 284 -2.70 -22.89 11.38
CA LEU A 284 -2.50 -24.08 12.21
C LEU A 284 -3.82 -24.63 12.82
N PRO A 285 -3.80 -25.87 13.35
CA PRO A 285 -4.92 -26.33 14.17
C PRO A 285 -5.04 -25.56 15.49
N GLU A 286 -6.23 -25.59 16.09
CA GLU A 286 -6.49 -24.98 17.40
C GLU A 286 -5.52 -25.51 18.48
N GLY A 287 -4.99 -24.60 19.30
CA GLY A 287 -4.02 -24.92 20.35
C GLY A 287 -2.57 -25.09 19.88
N ARG A 288 -2.26 -24.81 18.61
CA ARG A 288 -0.90 -24.89 18.03
C ARG A 288 -0.37 -23.55 17.51
N ASP A 289 -1.06 -22.44 17.77
CA ASP A 289 -0.67 -21.08 17.37
C ASP A 289 0.76 -20.71 17.80
N LEU A 290 1.22 -21.18 18.97
CA LEU A 290 2.60 -20.94 19.43
C LEU A 290 3.66 -21.56 18.51
N ASN A 291 3.34 -22.61 17.75
CA ASN A 291 4.27 -23.22 16.80
C ASN A 291 4.46 -22.39 15.51
N ALA A 292 3.69 -21.32 15.31
CA ALA A 292 3.86 -20.44 14.17
C ALA A 292 5.24 -19.77 14.16
N GLN A 293 5.77 -19.43 15.35
CA GLN A 293 7.13 -18.89 15.47
C GLN A 293 8.17 -19.95 15.12
N ASP A 294 8.00 -21.19 15.59
CA ASP A 294 8.90 -22.30 15.25
C ASP A 294 9.01 -22.49 13.72
N LEU A 295 7.87 -22.44 13.01
CA LEU A 295 7.83 -22.50 11.55
C LEU A 295 8.52 -21.30 10.88
N ALA A 296 8.40 -20.09 11.45
CA ALA A 296 9.06 -18.90 10.92
C ALA A 296 10.57 -18.92 11.15
N ASP A 297 11.00 -19.36 12.32
CA ASP A 297 12.41 -19.51 12.68
C ASP A 297 13.07 -20.58 11.81
N TYR A 298 12.41 -21.72 11.61
CA TYR A 298 12.88 -22.78 10.71
C TYR A 298 13.11 -22.27 9.28
N ARG A 299 12.19 -21.48 8.71
CA ARG A 299 12.38 -20.88 7.37
C ARG A 299 13.56 -19.91 7.29
N SER A 300 13.88 -19.27 8.40
CA SER A 300 14.86 -18.17 8.49
C SER A 300 16.23 -18.61 8.99
N GLU A 301 16.36 -19.85 9.44
CA GLU A 301 17.58 -20.33 10.07
C GLU A 301 18.74 -20.41 9.05
N LYS A 302 19.84 -19.74 9.38
CA LYS A 302 21.06 -19.70 8.58
C LYS A 302 22.22 -20.36 9.32
N ALA A 303 23.15 -20.94 8.55
CA ALA A 303 24.38 -21.50 9.10
C ALA A 303 25.16 -20.42 9.87
N SER A 304 26.08 -20.80 10.75
CA SER A 304 26.77 -19.87 11.67
C SER A 304 27.52 -18.70 11.01
N LEU A 305 27.74 -18.75 9.69
CA LEU A 305 28.33 -17.66 8.88
C LEU A 305 27.28 -16.74 8.20
N GLY A 306 25.99 -16.96 8.46
CA GLY A 306 24.87 -16.07 8.12
C GLY A 306 24.48 -15.96 6.65
N ARG A 307 25.09 -16.76 5.76
CA ARG A 307 24.89 -16.63 4.29
C ARG A 307 24.01 -17.69 3.67
N GLU A 308 24.02 -18.90 4.20
CA GLU A 308 23.29 -20.04 3.63
C GLU A 308 22.20 -20.47 4.61
N TYR A 309 20.99 -20.64 4.10
CA TYR A 309 19.90 -21.27 4.83
C TYR A 309 20.20 -22.75 5.02
N ILE A 310 19.87 -23.28 6.19
CA ILE A 310 20.20 -24.68 6.52
C ILE A 310 19.06 -25.65 6.20
N HIS A 311 17.85 -25.12 6.00
CA HIS A 311 16.65 -25.92 5.78
C HIS A 311 16.07 -25.67 4.39
N THR A 312 15.68 -26.74 3.71
CA THR A 312 15.00 -26.71 2.41
C THR A 312 13.49 -26.60 2.62
N LEU A 313 12.82 -25.70 1.91
CA LEU A 313 11.39 -25.41 2.06
C LEU A 313 10.51 -26.10 1.00
N GLU A 314 10.80 -27.38 0.75
CA GLU A 314 10.03 -28.25 -0.13
C GLU A 314 8.70 -28.70 0.49
N SER A 315 7.81 -29.29 -0.34
CA SER A 315 6.51 -29.78 0.14
C SER A 315 6.67 -30.72 1.35
N GLY A 316 5.94 -30.42 2.42
CA GLY A 316 5.95 -31.19 3.68
C GLY A 316 7.00 -30.77 4.71
N TRP A 317 7.85 -29.75 4.46
CA TRP A 317 8.90 -29.33 5.43
C TRP A 317 8.37 -29.00 6.83
N PHE A 318 7.10 -28.57 6.94
CA PHE A 318 6.48 -28.26 8.23
C PHE A 318 6.42 -29.47 9.17
N GLU A 319 6.46 -30.70 8.65
CA GLU A 319 6.43 -31.94 9.45
C GLU A 319 7.70 -32.13 10.30
N ASP A 320 8.81 -31.51 9.89
CA ASP A 320 10.06 -31.52 10.67
C ASP A 320 10.00 -30.58 11.89
N VAL A 321 9.00 -29.69 11.92
CA VAL A 321 8.82 -28.68 12.96
C VAL A 321 7.63 -29.02 13.87
N ILE A 322 6.51 -29.45 13.27
CA ILE A 322 5.27 -29.70 13.98
C ILE A 322 4.71 -31.10 13.70
N ALA A 323 4.29 -31.78 14.77
CA ALA A 323 3.63 -33.08 14.66
C ALA A 323 2.11 -32.91 14.59
N LEU A 324 1.51 -33.13 13.42
CA LEU A 324 0.05 -33.09 13.18
C LEU A 324 -0.52 -34.52 13.05
N SER A 325 -1.76 -34.73 13.50
CA SER A 325 -2.52 -35.94 13.15
C SER A 325 -2.90 -35.93 11.67
N ASP A 326 -3.25 -37.10 11.11
CA ASP A 326 -3.59 -37.22 9.68
C ASP A 326 -4.72 -36.26 9.25
N ASN A 327 -5.71 -36.04 10.11
CA ASN A 327 -6.82 -35.12 9.84
C ASN A 327 -6.39 -33.65 9.91
N GLU A 328 -5.60 -33.28 10.91
CA GLU A 328 -5.04 -31.93 11.03
C GLU A 328 -4.13 -31.61 9.84
N LYS A 329 -3.26 -32.57 9.45
CA LYS A 329 -2.37 -32.45 8.30
C LYS A 329 -3.15 -32.22 7.02
N LYS A 330 -4.16 -33.05 6.74
CA LYS A 330 -5.00 -32.89 5.56
C LYS A 330 -5.72 -31.53 5.53
N ALA A 331 -6.22 -31.06 6.68
CA ALA A 331 -6.87 -29.76 6.76
C ALA A 331 -5.87 -28.61 6.50
N PHE A 332 -4.66 -28.71 7.06
CA PHE A 332 -3.58 -27.75 6.86
C PHE A 332 -3.11 -27.70 5.40
N GLU A 333 -2.87 -28.86 4.78
CA GLU A 333 -2.46 -28.99 3.37
C GLU A 333 -3.49 -28.42 2.40
N ASN A 334 -4.78 -28.41 2.75
CA ASN A 334 -5.83 -27.82 1.91
C ASN A 334 -5.80 -26.28 1.87
N VAL A 335 -5.15 -25.63 2.83
CA VAL A 335 -5.12 -24.16 2.95
C VAL A 335 -3.74 -23.55 2.69
N ILE A 336 -2.74 -24.36 2.35
CA ILE A 336 -1.38 -23.89 2.05
C ILE A 336 -1.00 -24.12 0.58
N THR A 337 0.03 -23.40 0.14
CA THR A 337 0.78 -23.63 -1.10
C THR A 337 2.27 -23.41 -0.82
N TYR A 338 3.12 -23.78 -1.77
CA TYR A 338 4.58 -23.56 -1.74
C TYR A 338 5.03 -22.62 -2.86
N SER A 339 4.12 -22.24 -3.75
CA SER A 339 4.38 -21.43 -4.93
C SER A 339 3.44 -20.24 -5.00
N SER A 340 3.93 -19.20 -5.64
CA SER A 340 3.29 -17.90 -5.72
C SER A 340 3.27 -17.35 -7.14
N SER A 341 2.17 -16.70 -7.46
CA SER A 341 1.92 -16.07 -8.75
C SER A 341 1.64 -14.57 -8.63
N VAL A 342 1.42 -14.05 -7.42
CA VAL A 342 1.14 -12.63 -7.20
C VAL A 342 2.12 -12.05 -6.21
N PHE A 343 2.76 -10.95 -6.62
CA PHE A 343 3.77 -10.26 -5.85
C PHE A 343 3.48 -8.76 -5.81
N ARG A 344 3.99 -8.08 -4.79
CA ARG A 344 3.96 -6.63 -4.65
C ARG A 344 5.38 -6.09 -4.63
N ALA A 345 5.64 -5.11 -5.49
CA ALA A 345 6.87 -4.33 -5.49
C ALA A 345 6.60 -2.91 -4.98
N ASP A 346 7.30 -2.52 -3.93
CA ASP A 346 7.34 -1.15 -3.41
C ASP A 346 8.67 -0.53 -3.83
N CYS A 347 8.64 0.47 -4.70
CA CYS A 347 9.84 1.18 -5.14
C CYS A 347 9.78 2.66 -4.77
N THR A 348 10.76 3.11 -3.98
CA THR A 348 10.95 4.51 -3.60
C THR A 348 12.18 5.06 -4.30
N ALA A 349 12.01 6.14 -5.05
CA ALA A 349 13.10 6.84 -5.73
C ALA A 349 13.23 8.30 -5.28
N LYS A 350 14.47 8.79 -5.21
CA LYS A 350 14.83 10.14 -4.75
C LYS A 350 15.64 10.87 -5.83
N LYS A 351 15.26 12.12 -6.10
CA LYS A 351 16.00 13.03 -6.98
C LYS A 351 16.04 14.44 -6.37
N ASN A 352 17.23 14.95 -6.07
CA ASN A 352 17.42 16.34 -5.60
C ASN A 352 16.50 16.77 -4.43
N GLY A 353 16.20 15.85 -3.51
CA GLY A 353 15.31 16.09 -2.37
C GLY A 353 13.83 15.79 -2.61
N TYR A 354 13.41 15.52 -3.86
CA TYR A 354 12.08 15.01 -4.17
C TYR A 354 12.05 13.48 -4.09
N GLN A 355 10.95 12.94 -3.58
CA GLN A 355 10.76 11.50 -3.42
C GLN A 355 9.43 11.08 -4.07
N VAL A 356 9.46 9.94 -4.76
CA VAL A 356 8.28 9.26 -5.30
C VAL A 356 8.33 7.81 -4.87
N THR A 357 7.23 7.31 -4.31
CA THR A 357 7.03 5.90 -4.03
C THR A 357 5.94 5.36 -4.92
N LEU A 358 6.22 4.25 -5.61
CA LEU A 358 5.26 3.50 -6.40
C LEU A 358 5.09 2.12 -5.78
N ARG A 359 3.84 1.68 -5.67
CA ARG A 359 3.48 0.33 -5.25
C ARG A 359 2.79 -0.34 -6.42
N ALA A 360 3.32 -1.47 -6.88
CA ALA A 360 2.74 -2.25 -7.96
C ALA A 360 2.47 -3.68 -7.49
N VAL A 361 1.23 -4.14 -7.65
CA VAL A 361 0.89 -5.55 -7.52
C VAL A 361 0.91 -6.16 -8.92
N MET A 362 1.61 -7.28 -9.07
CA MET A 362 1.86 -7.93 -10.34
C MET A 362 1.61 -9.43 -10.27
N LYS A 363 1.09 -9.99 -11.37
CA LYS A 363 0.93 -11.43 -11.57
C LYS A 363 2.09 -11.95 -12.41
N ARG A 364 2.84 -12.90 -11.89
CA ARG A 364 3.82 -13.72 -12.61
C ARG A 364 3.07 -14.84 -13.32
N GLU A 365 3.20 -14.90 -14.65
CA GLU A 365 2.49 -15.87 -15.48
C GLU A 365 3.38 -16.37 -16.63
N LYS A 366 3.22 -17.65 -16.97
CA LYS A 366 3.90 -18.28 -18.09
C LYS A 366 3.04 -18.11 -19.34
N GLN A 367 3.61 -17.51 -20.39
CA GLN A 367 2.86 -17.26 -21.63
C GLN A 367 2.66 -18.56 -22.42
N ASP A 368 1.41 -18.93 -22.69
CA ASP A 368 1.04 -20.17 -23.39
C ASP A 368 1.76 -20.35 -24.74
N MET A 369 1.88 -19.27 -25.52
CA MET A 369 2.45 -19.32 -26.87
C MET A 369 3.98 -19.45 -26.89
N THR A 370 4.67 -18.86 -25.92
CA THR A 370 6.14 -18.73 -25.96
C THR A 370 6.83 -19.57 -24.89
N GLY A 371 6.09 -20.06 -23.90
CA GLY A 371 6.62 -20.72 -22.71
C GLY A 371 7.45 -19.81 -21.81
N LYS A 372 7.55 -18.51 -22.13
CA LYS A 372 8.34 -17.54 -21.36
C LYS A 372 7.56 -17.03 -20.18
N TRP A 373 8.25 -16.91 -19.05
CA TRP A 373 7.74 -16.24 -17.87
C TRP A 373 7.75 -14.73 -18.07
N SER A 374 6.70 -14.09 -17.60
CA SER A 374 6.56 -12.63 -17.60
C SER A 374 5.72 -12.19 -16.41
N CYS A 375 5.82 -10.91 -16.07
CA CYS A 375 4.92 -10.31 -15.09
C CYS A 375 3.96 -9.35 -15.77
N ARG A 376 2.73 -9.28 -15.28
CA ARG A 376 1.70 -8.32 -15.67
C ARG A 376 1.27 -7.51 -14.45
N ILE A 377 1.31 -6.19 -14.54
CA ILE A 377 0.84 -5.31 -13.46
C ILE A 377 -0.69 -5.42 -13.37
N LEU A 378 -1.19 -5.77 -12.19
CA LEU A 378 -2.62 -5.82 -11.88
C LEU A 378 -3.13 -4.47 -11.37
N GLN A 379 -2.36 -3.85 -10.46
CA GLN A 379 -2.65 -2.53 -9.92
C GLN A 379 -1.34 -1.79 -9.68
N MET A 380 -1.34 -0.48 -9.89
CA MET A 380 -0.23 0.38 -9.50
C MET A 380 -0.75 1.68 -8.93
N GLU A 381 -0.22 2.07 -7.78
CA GLU A 381 -0.59 3.28 -7.06
C GLU A 381 0.64 4.05 -6.59
N ARG A 382 0.42 5.31 -6.22
CA ARG A 382 1.43 6.13 -5.56
C ARG A 382 1.32 5.87 -4.05
N GLY A 383 2.44 5.48 -3.45
CA GLY A 383 2.56 5.16 -2.03
C GLY A 383 2.64 6.37 -1.12
#